data_AF-A0A951WHL8-F1
#
_entry.id   AF-A0A951WHL8-F1
#
_cell.length_a   1.000
_cell.length_b   1.000
_cell.length_c   1.000
_cell.angle_alpha   90.00
_cell.angle_beta   90.00
_cell.angle_gamma   90.00
#
_symmetry.space_group_name_H-M   'P 1'
#
loop_
_entity.id
_entity.type
_entity.pdbx_description
1 polymer ?
#
loop_
_entity_poly.entity_id
_entity_poly.type
_entity_poly.pdbx_seq_one_letter_code
_entity_poly.pdbx_strand_id
1 'polypeptide(L)'
;MRTAFFLFLVFTFTLPAIIKAQGFVVVIASGYNQSTLMDVFEKAKSDGLNPEFIDMKLKKGVVYRVCTGFFENLEAAVDLWDKLRQQEGYEKVWVLPILENLMIKMPDINREEFTELYNNVIRMINDKDFAGLNRLINPNYGFYVMINPGSFFLPVFLDSIPTDVDELFATGAFIYFSDNLKLSPGELVYGDLPVFNCETGEWSKDGKFVQGVRSFSRISQWEYSLLEYDDWDDDSVQKLRLAESKVLLRTIDTNGFEIDFAFEDGKWYIAAFDLATSCNQ
;
A
#
# COMPACT_ATOMS: atom_id res chain seq x y z
N MET A 1 55.28 41.76 -21.68
CA MET A 1 53.82 41.61 -21.86
C MET A 1 53.51 40.11 -21.85
N ARG A 2 52.93 39.60 -20.75
CA ARG A 2 52.51 38.19 -20.63
C ARG A 2 50.99 38.18 -20.68
N THR A 3 50.45 37.62 -21.76
CA THR A 3 49.01 37.45 -21.97
C THR A 3 48.56 36.18 -21.24
N ALA A 4 47.76 36.33 -20.19
CA ALA A 4 47.16 35.20 -19.47
C ALA A 4 45.88 34.76 -20.20
N PHE A 5 45.90 33.53 -20.72
CA PHE A 5 44.75 32.84 -21.26
C PHE A 5 43.88 32.33 -20.09
N PHE A 6 42.71 32.92 -19.88
CA PHE A 6 41.71 32.37 -18.96
C PHE A 6 40.87 31.34 -19.70
N LEU A 7 41.12 30.06 -19.40
CA LEU A 7 40.32 28.94 -19.88
C LEU A 7 39.04 28.86 -19.02
N PHE A 8 37.89 29.23 -19.59
CA PHE A 8 36.59 29.02 -18.95
C PHE A 8 36.20 27.54 -19.11
N LEU A 9 36.34 26.77 -18.04
CA LEU A 9 35.91 25.37 -17.99
C LEU A 9 34.41 25.35 -17.63
N VAL A 10 33.56 25.24 -18.66
CA VAL A 10 32.12 25.04 -18.47
C VAL A 10 31.90 23.59 -18.05
N PHE A 11 31.73 23.36 -16.75
CA PHE A 11 31.20 22.10 -16.24
C PHE A 11 29.73 21.99 -16.64
N THR A 12 29.45 21.30 -17.74
CA THR A 12 28.12 20.77 -18.03
C THR A 12 27.82 19.68 -17.00
N PHE A 13 27.21 20.06 -15.88
CA PHE A 13 26.53 19.11 -15.00
C PHE A 13 25.44 18.43 -15.83
N THR A 14 25.65 17.15 -16.16
CA THR A 14 24.59 16.26 -16.60
C THR A 14 23.59 16.18 -15.45
N LEU A 15 22.48 16.92 -15.56
CA LEU A 15 21.36 16.82 -14.63
C LEU A 15 20.93 15.34 -14.59
N PRO A 16 20.90 14.70 -13.41
CA PRO A 16 20.27 13.39 -13.29
C PRO A 16 18.81 13.53 -13.71
N ALA A 17 18.25 12.46 -14.30
CA ALA A 17 16.88 12.38 -14.80
C ALA A 17 15.92 13.23 -13.95
N ILE A 18 15.22 14.17 -14.58
CA ILE A 18 14.27 15.06 -13.90
C ILE A 18 13.21 14.18 -13.26
N ILE A 19 13.35 13.95 -11.96
CA ILE A 19 12.36 13.26 -11.16
C ILE A 19 11.16 14.20 -11.10
N LYS A 20 10.09 13.88 -11.86
CA LYS A 20 8.84 14.62 -11.80
C LYS A 20 8.16 14.31 -10.46
N ALA A 21 8.12 15.31 -9.57
CA ALA A 21 7.24 15.25 -8.41
C ALA A 21 5.78 15.34 -8.90
N GLN A 22 4.92 14.46 -8.41
CA GLN A 22 3.48 14.45 -8.73
C GLN A 22 2.65 15.15 -7.64
N GLY A 23 3.27 15.46 -6.51
CA GLY A 23 2.69 16.24 -5.43
C GLY A 23 3.73 16.61 -4.38
N PHE A 24 3.28 17.34 -3.36
CA PHE A 24 4.11 17.84 -2.26
C PHE A 24 3.35 17.65 -0.94
N VAL A 25 4.06 17.29 0.12
CA VAL A 25 3.53 17.24 1.49
C VAL A 25 4.42 18.08 2.41
N VAL A 26 3.88 18.53 3.54
CA VAL A 26 4.67 19.19 4.59
C VAL A 26 5.02 18.17 5.65
N VAL A 27 6.31 17.84 5.77
CA VAL A 27 6.82 16.92 6.79
C VAL A 27 6.97 17.67 8.10
N ILE A 28 6.29 17.17 9.12
CA ILE A 28 6.30 17.68 10.50
C ILE A 28 7.48 17.10 11.27
N ALA A 29 7.66 15.78 11.20
CA ALA A 29 8.75 15.09 11.87
C ALA A 29 9.20 13.88 11.06
N SER A 30 10.41 13.39 11.36
CA SER A 30 10.97 12.19 10.77
C SER A 30 11.76 11.40 11.80
N GLY A 31 11.70 10.08 11.74
CA GLY A 31 12.39 9.19 12.66
C GLY A 31 12.51 7.78 12.10
N TYR A 32 13.35 6.96 12.72
CA TYR A 32 13.51 5.54 12.37
C TYR A 32 12.62 4.63 13.23
N ASN A 33 11.85 5.20 14.17
CA ASN A 33 10.93 4.47 15.02
C ASN A 33 9.58 5.19 15.01
N GLN A 34 8.55 4.53 14.48
CA GLN A 34 7.21 5.09 14.34
C GLN A 34 6.57 5.45 15.69
N SER A 35 6.78 4.65 16.76
CA SER A 35 6.17 4.92 18.07
C SER A 35 6.68 6.24 18.68
N THR A 36 7.95 6.58 18.43
CA THR A 36 8.53 7.86 18.88
C THR A 36 7.95 9.09 18.17
N LEU A 37 7.21 8.88 17.08
CA LEU A 37 6.56 9.94 16.32
C LEU A 37 5.06 10.08 16.66
N MET A 38 4.50 9.17 17.46
CA MET A 38 3.07 9.16 17.77
C MET A 38 2.62 10.43 18.51
N ASP A 39 3.43 10.91 19.47
CA ASP A 39 3.14 12.16 20.18
C ASP A 39 3.06 13.36 19.22
N VAL A 40 3.89 13.37 18.18
CA VAL A 40 3.87 14.41 17.14
C VAL A 40 2.64 14.28 16.25
N PHE A 41 2.26 13.05 15.92
CA PHE A 41 1.06 12.76 15.14
C PHE A 41 -0.21 13.23 15.88
N GLU A 42 -0.36 12.86 17.15
CA GLU A 42 -1.52 13.25 17.96
C GLU A 42 -1.56 14.77 18.22
N LYS A 43 -0.41 15.42 18.44
CA LYS A 43 -0.34 16.88 18.53
C LYS A 43 -0.77 17.55 17.23
N ALA A 44 -0.29 17.07 16.08
CA ALA A 44 -0.70 17.61 14.77
C ALA A 44 -2.22 17.49 14.57
N LYS A 45 -2.79 16.35 14.96
CA LYS A 45 -4.23 16.13 14.93
C LYS A 45 -4.98 17.08 15.87
N SER A 46 -4.51 17.29 17.11
CA SER A 46 -5.12 18.23 18.07
C SER A 46 -5.06 19.68 17.60
N ASP A 47 -4.03 20.03 16.84
CA ASP A 47 -3.83 21.36 16.26
C ASP A 47 -4.66 21.57 14.96
N GLY A 48 -5.53 20.61 14.63
CA GLY A 48 -6.46 20.68 13.50
C GLY A 48 -5.82 20.37 12.14
N LEU A 49 -4.64 19.76 12.14
CA LEU A 49 -4.01 19.25 10.92
C LEU A 49 -4.59 17.86 10.59
N ASN A 50 -4.39 17.42 9.35
CA ASN A 50 -4.66 16.04 8.94
C ASN A 50 -3.31 15.31 8.78
N PRO A 51 -2.72 14.77 9.85
CA PRO A 51 -1.43 14.10 9.77
C PRO A 51 -1.58 12.70 9.20
N GLU A 52 -0.57 12.29 8.41
CA GLU A 52 -0.43 10.92 7.89
C GLU A 52 1.01 10.44 8.10
N PHE A 53 1.17 9.12 8.24
CA PHE A 53 2.48 8.49 8.15
C PHE A 53 2.86 8.23 6.69
N ILE A 54 4.09 8.59 6.35
CA ILE A 54 4.77 8.14 5.13
C ILE A 54 6.05 7.45 5.56
N ASP A 55 6.18 6.19 5.20
CA ASP A 55 7.38 5.40 5.35
C ASP A 55 8.23 5.49 4.07
N MET A 56 9.54 5.67 4.23
CA MET A 56 10.47 5.76 3.12
C MET A 56 11.69 4.93 3.39
N LYS A 57 11.91 3.91 2.55
CA LYS A 57 13.11 3.09 2.61
C LYS A 57 14.31 3.87 2.10
N LEU A 58 15.27 4.11 2.99
CA LEU A 58 16.58 4.65 2.68
C LEU A 58 17.63 3.54 2.84
N LYS A 59 18.86 3.78 2.37
CA LYS A 59 19.98 2.83 2.53
C LYS A 59 20.24 2.40 3.99
N LYS A 60 19.83 3.22 4.95
CA LYS A 60 20.06 3.00 6.39
C LYS A 60 18.86 2.37 7.12
N GLY A 61 17.80 2.00 6.40
CA GLY A 61 16.55 1.51 6.97
C GLY A 61 15.35 2.37 6.57
N VAL A 62 14.19 2.08 7.16
CA VAL A 62 12.96 2.81 6.91
C VAL A 62 12.90 4.06 7.78
N VAL A 63 12.65 5.20 7.14
CA VAL A 63 12.37 6.46 7.81
C VAL A 63 10.87 6.69 7.78
N TYR A 64 10.26 6.76 8.94
CA TYR A 64 8.88 7.17 9.13
C TYR A 64 8.81 8.69 9.18
N ARG A 65 7.80 9.27 8.54
CA ARG A 65 7.56 10.71 8.49
C ARG A 65 6.13 11.01 8.85
N VAL A 66 5.92 11.90 9.80
CA VAL A 66 4.61 12.51 10.03
C VAL A 66 4.49 13.66 9.05
N CYS A 67 3.55 13.56 8.12
CA CYS A 67 3.32 14.54 7.07
C CYS A 67 1.93 15.13 7.21
N THR A 68 1.69 16.34 6.71
CA THR A 68 0.35 16.89 6.60
C THR A 68 0.19 17.70 5.32
N GLY A 69 -1.04 17.74 4.83
CA GLY A 69 -1.38 18.32 3.55
C GLY A 69 -0.83 17.49 2.39
N PHE A 70 -1.56 17.52 1.29
CA PHE A 70 -1.10 16.97 0.02
C PHE A 70 -1.48 17.98 -1.07
N PHE A 71 -0.49 18.41 -1.83
CA PHE A 71 -0.61 19.53 -2.75
C PHE A 71 -0.11 19.12 -4.13
N GLU A 72 -0.90 19.39 -5.17
CA GLU A 72 -0.50 19.15 -6.57
C GLU A 72 0.63 20.10 -7.02
N ASN A 73 0.78 21.25 -6.35
CA ASN A 73 1.79 22.25 -6.66
C ASN A 73 2.61 22.65 -5.43
N LEU A 74 3.84 23.11 -5.69
CA LEU A 74 4.80 23.46 -4.65
C LEU A 74 4.37 24.71 -3.85
N GLU A 75 3.72 25.67 -4.50
CA GLU A 75 3.34 26.95 -3.89
C GLU A 75 2.41 26.74 -2.70
N ALA A 76 1.35 25.93 -2.87
CA ALA A 76 0.42 25.63 -1.79
C ALA A 76 1.07 24.86 -0.62
N ALA A 77 2.05 24.00 -0.90
CA ALA A 77 2.82 23.32 0.13
C ALA A 77 3.75 24.29 0.90
N VAL A 78 4.34 25.26 0.20
CA VAL A 78 5.17 26.31 0.79
C VAL A 78 4.33 27.23 1.67
N ASP A 79 3.11 27.58 1.26
CA ASP A 79 2.20 28.40 2.08
C ASP A 79 1.87 27.72 3.42
N LEU A 80 1.56 26.42 3.41
CA LEU A 80 1.33 25.66 4.64
C LEU A 80 2.61 25.56 5.48
N TRP A 81 3.76 25.31 4.85
CA TRP A 81 5.05 25.27 5.52
C TRP A 81 5.38 26.60 6.21
N ASP A 82 5.16 27.74 5.54
CA ASP A 82 5.42 29.08 6.08
C ASP A 82 4.49 29.42 7.25
N LYS A 83 3.25 28.95 7.21
CA LYS A 83 2.31 29.06 8.33
C LYS A 83 2.76 28.21 9.51
N LEU A 84 3.08 26.93 9.28
CA LEU A 84 3.43 25.99 10.35
C LEU A 84 4.73 26.36 11.04
N ARG A 85 5.77 26.77 10.31
CA ARG A 85 7.06 27.13 10.93
C ARG A 85 7.00 28.34 11.88
N GLN A 86 5.92 29.13 11.83
CA GLN A 86 5.66 30.25 12.74
C GLN A 86 4.89 29.83 14.00
N GLN A 87 4.36 28.60 14.03
CA GLN A 87 3.63 28.02 15.14
C GLN A 87 4.57 27.25 16.07
N GLU A 88 4.36 27.37 17.38
CA GLU A 88 5.14 26.66 18.39
C GLU A 88 5.02 25.13 18.23
N GLY A 89 6.17 24.45 18.21
CA GLY A 89 6.28 23.01 18.05
C GLY A 89 6.41 22.52 16.60
N TYR A 90 6.51 23.42 15.63
CA TYR A 90 6.64 23.09 14.20
C TYR A 90 7.85 23.76 13.53
N GLU A 91 8.89 24.12 14.30
CA GLU A 91 10.02 24.93 13.81
C GLU A 91 10.89 24.20 12.78
N LYS A 92 10.78 22.88 12.69
CA LYS A 92 11.58 22.01 11.81
C LYS A 92 10.80 21.42 10.64
N VAL A 93 9.63 21.97 10.32
CA VAL A 93 8.85 21.51 9.16
C VAL A 93 9.60 21.75 7.86
N TRP A 94 9.37 20.89 6.86
CA TRP A 94 9.95 21.03 5.53
C TRP A 94 9.04 20.43 4.47
N VAL A 95 9.19 20.85 3.21
CA VAL A 95 8.38 20.34 2.10
C VAL A 95 9.06 19.15 1.44
N LEU A 96 8.34 18.03 1.34
CA LEU A 96 8.80 16.82 0.66
C LEU A 96 8.10 16.71 -0.70
N PRO A 97 8.85 16.72 -1.82
CA PRO A 97 8.29 16.30 -3.10
C PRO A 97 7.95 14.81 -3.03
N ILE A 98 6.69 14.49 -3.32
CA ILE A 98 6.20 13.13 -3.43
C ILE A 98 6.45 12.65 -4.85
N LEU A 99 7.23 11.59 -4.93
CA LEU A 99 7.51 10.90 -6.17
C LEU A 99 6.25 10.16 -6.64
N GLU A 100 6.08 9.98 -7.94
CA GLU A 100 4.92 9.31 -8.53
C GLU A 100 4.60 7.95 -7.89
N ASN A 101 5.64 7.19 -7.52
CA ASN A 101 5.47 5.89 -6.89
C ASN A 101 4.90 5.94 -5.46
N LEU A 102 4.91 7.10 -4.81
CA LEU A 102 4.48 7.26 -3.41
C LEU A 102 3.05 7.79 -3.27
N MET A 103 2.35 8.13 -4.36
CA MET A 103 0.97 8.64 -4.30
C MET A 103 -0.04 7.51 -4.40
N ILE A 104 -1.07 7.54 -3.55
CA ILE A 104 -2.32 6.80 -3.82
C ILE A 104 -3.01 7.55 -4.95
N LYS A 105 -2.75 7.16 -6.19
CA LYS A 105 -3.57 7.60 -7.30
C LYS A 105 -4.39 6.43 -7.77
N MET A 106 -5.71 6.61 -7.78
CA MET A 106 -6.57 5.68 -8.49
C MET A 106 -6.08 5.62 -9.94
N PRO A 107 -5.64 4.45 -10.43
CA PRO A 107 -5.18 4.34 -11.80
C PRO A 107 -6.33 4.67 -12.77
N ASP A 108 -5.99 5.15 -13.96
CA ASP A 108 -6.97 5.34 -15.03
C ASP A 108 -7.39 3.95 -15.52
N ILE A 109 -8.56 3.49 -15.05
CA ILE A 109 -9.10 2.17 -15.32
C ILE A 109 -10.52 2.28 -15.83
N ASN A 110 -10.92 1.29 -16.63
CA ASN A 110 -12.31 1.07 -16.94
C ASN A 110 -13.04 0.50 -15.70
N ARG A 111 -13.76 1.38 -14.99
CA ARG A 111 -14.47 1.01 -13.74
C ARG A 111 -15.57 -0.01 -13.97
N GLU A 112 -16.23 0.00 -15.11
CA GLU A 112 -17.29 -0.98 -15.42
C GLU A 112 -16.69 -2.37 -15.58
N GLU A 113 -15.64 -2.48 -16.40
CA GLU A 113 -14.88 -3.72 -16.60
C GLU A 113 -14.29 -4.26 -15.29
N PHE A 114 -13.70 -3.39 -14.47
CA PHE A 114 -13.15 -3.82 -13.18
C PHE A 114 -14.24 -4.29 -12.21
N THR A 115 -15.41 -3.63 -12.21
CA THR A 115 -16.55 -4.04 -11.40
C THR A 115 -17.08 -5.41 -11.83
N GLU A 116 -17.13 -5.67 -13.13
CA GLU A 116 -17.49 -7.00 -13.67
C GLU A 116 -16.47 -8.07 -13.27
N LEU A 117 -15.17 -7.77 -13.40
CA LEU A 117 -14.10 -8.67 -12.95
C LEU A 117 -14.22 -9.00 -11.47
N TYR A 118 -14.34 -7.99 -10.60
CA TYR A 118 -14.47 -8.20 -9.16
C TYR A 118 -15.67 -9.08 -8.85
N ASN A 119 -16.83 -8.78 -9.43
CA ASN A 119 -18.04 -9.58 -9.24
C ASN A 119 -17.90 -11.02 -9.76
N ASN A 120 -17.12 -11.24 -10.83
CA ASN A 120 -16.75 -12.58 -11.30
C ASN A 120 -15.88 -13.32 -10.28
N VAL A 121 -14.87 -12.65 -9.70
CA VAL A 121 -14.00 -13.24 -8.67
C VAL A 121 -14.83 -13.66 -7.45
N ILE A 122 -15.72 -12.79 -6.97
CA ILE A 122 -16.62 -13.09 -5.85
C ILE A 122 -17.49 -14.31 -6.14
N ARG A 123 -18.06 -14.42 -7.35
CA ARG A 123 -18.81 -15.61 -7.76
C ARG A 123 -17.94 -16.87 -7.75
N MET A 124 -16.73 -16.79 -8.31
CA MET A 124 -15.80 -17.93 -8.34
C MET A 124 -15.39 -18.38 -6.93
N ILE A 125 -15.19 -17.46 -5.98
CA ILE A 125 -14.91 -17.78 -4.57
C ILE A 125 -16.10 -18.54 -3.96
N ASN A 126 -17.32 -18.00 -4.09
CA ASN A 126 -18.52 -18.62 -3.53
C ASN A 126 -18.81 -20.00 -4.14
N ASP A 127 -18.59 -20.14 -5.46
CA ASP A 127 -18.82 -21.38 -6.20
C ASP A 127 -17.65 -22.36 -6.10
N LYS A 128 -16.55 -21.99 -5.41
CA LYS A 128 -15.30 -22.75 -5.30
C LYS A 128 -14.71 -23.13 -6.66
N ASP A 129 -14.83 -22.24 -7.65
CA ASP A 129 -14.23 -22.39 -8.98
C ASP A 129 -12.73 -22.08 -8.95
N PHE A 130 -11.95 -22.97 -8.35
CA PHE A 130 -10.50 -22.82 -8.23
C PHE A 130 -9.81 -22.77 -9.61
N ALA A 131 -10.35 -23.47 -10.61
CA ALA A 131 -9.82 -23.40 -11.98
C ALA A 131 -10.08 -22.04 -12.64
N GLY A 132 -11.22 -21.41 -12.35
CA GLY A 132 -11.52 -20.02 -12.71
C GLY A 132 -10.56 -19.04 -12.04
N LEU A 133 -10.40 -19.13 -10.72
CA LEU A 133 -9.50 -18.27 -9.95
C LEU A 133 -8.04 -18.41 -10.37
N ASN A 134 -7.58 -19.63 -10.64
CA ASN A 134 -6.21 -19.87 -11.12
C ASN A 134 -5.90 -19.18 -12.46
N ARG A 135 -6.91 -18.89 -13.29
CA ARG A 135 -6.71 -18.08 -14.51
C ARG A 135 -6.45 -16.61 -14.22
N LEU A 136 -6.73 -16.15 -13.01
CA LEU A 136 -6.47 -14.80 -12.52
C LEU A 136 -5.20 -14.72 -11.66
N ILE A 137 -4.44 -15.81 -11.51
CA ILE A 137 -3.14 -15.78 -10.83
C ILE A 137 -2.03 -15.61 -11.86
N ASN A 138 -1.08 -14.72 -11.58
CA ASN A 138 0.03 -14.46 -12.50
C ASN A 138 1.07 -15.60 -12.37
N PRO A 139 1.41 -16.32 -13.45
CA PRO A 139 2.32 -17.46 -13.37
C PRO A 139 3.76 -17.09 -12.97
N ASN A 140 4.15 -15.82 -13.11
CA ASN A 140 5.48 -15.36 -12.73
C ASN A 140 5.56 -14.94 -11.25
N TYR A 141 4.43 -14.54 -10.67
CA TYR A 141 4.39 -13.86 -9.37
C TYR A 141 3.46 -14.53 -8.35
N GLY A 142 2.75 -15.59 -8.74
CA GLY A 142 1.76 -16.25 -7.90
C GLY A 142 0.76 -15.26 -7.31
N PHE A 143 0.34 -15.53 -6.07
CA PHE A 143 -0.39 -14.62 -5.21
C PHE A 143 -0.06 -14.92 -3.74
N TYR A 144 -0.49 -14.02 -2.86
CA TYR A 144 -0.31 -14.17 -1.42
C TYR A 144 -1.65 -14.33 -0.71
N VAL A 145 -1.66 -15.11 0.36
CA VAL A 145 -2.78 -15.14 1.30
C VAL A 145 -2.28 -14.82 2.69
N MET A 146 -3.07 -14.09 3.48
CA MET A 146 -2.73 -13.83 4.87
C MET A 146 -3.35 -14.87 5.79
N ILE A 147 -2.59 -15.76 6.40
CA ILE A 147 -3.17 -16.68 7.39
C ILE A 147 -2.89 -16.17 8.80
N ASN A 148 -3.86 -16.32 9.69
CA ASN A 148 -3.72 -15.98 11.10
C ASN A 148 -3.83 -17.22 12.00
N PRO A 149 -2.77 -18.05 12.11
CA PRO A 149 -2.74 -19.15 13.07
C PRO A 149 -2.60 -18.60 14.50
N GLY A 150 -3.74 -18.33 15.13
CA GLY A 150 -3.79 -17.84 16.52
C GLY A 150 -3.67 -16.33 16.62
N SER A 151 -2.50 -15.83 17.01
CA SER A 151 -2.25 -14.39 17.23
C SER A 151 -1.24 -13.78 16.24
N PHE A 152 -0.86 -14.53 15.21
CA PHE A 152 0.26 -14.19 14.32
C PHE A 152 -0.20 -14.08 12.88
N PHE A 153 0.33 -13.10 12.15
CA PHE A 153 0.03 -12.87 10.73
C PHE A 153 1.16 -13.44 9.89
N LEU A 154 0.84 -14.44 9.07
CA LEU A 154 1.81 -15.08 8.18
C LEU A 154 1.34 -14.94 6.74
N PRO A 155 2.02 -14.14 5.90
CA PRO A 155 1.79 -14.17 4.47
C PRO A 155 2.30 -15.51 3.91
N VAL A 156 1.46 -16.19 3.14
CA VAL A 156 1.79 -17.44 2.46
C VAL A 156 1.78 -17.19 0.97
N PHE A 157 2.90 -17.46 0.31
CA PHE A 157 3.01 -17.44 -1.14
C PHE A 157 2.42 -18.72 -1.74
N LEU A 158 1.64 -18.56 -2.80
CA LEU A 158 1.08 -19.67 -3.58
C LEU A 158 1.23 -19.35 -5.07
N ASP A 159 1.75 -20.30 -5.85
CA ASP A 159 1.80 -20.17 -7.31
C ASP A 159 0.44 -20.41 -7.97
N SER A 160 -0.44 -21.12 -7.28
CA SER A 160 -1.80 -21.46 -7.67
C SER A 160 -2.63 -21.85 -6.44
N ILE A 161 -3.96 -21.79 -6.56
CA ILE A 161 -4.90 -22.35 -5.59
C ILE A 161 -4.99 -23.85 -5.85
N PRO A 162 -4.65 -24.71 -4.88
CA PRO A 162 -4.83 -26.16 -5.01
C PRO A 162 -6.29 -26.50 -5.32
N THR A 163 -6.50 -27.38 -6.31
CA THR A 163 -7.85 -27.85 -6.65
C THR A 163 -8.32 -28.99 -5.75
N ASP A 164 -7.36 -29.71 -5.15
CA ASP A 164 -7.64 -30.71 -4.14
C ASP A 164 -7.89 -30.03 -2.78
N VAL A 165 -8.92 -30.50 -2.07
CA VAL A 165 -9.37 -29.88 -0.83
C VAL A 165 -8.36 -30.14 0.30
N ASP A 166 -7.77 -31.33 0.37
CA ASP A 166 -6.81 -31.66 1.43
C ASP A 166 -5.51 -30.85 1.24
N GLU A 167 -5.06 -30.67 0.00
CA GLU A 167 -3.95 -29.77 -0.34
C GLU A 167 -4.29 -28.31 0.03
N LEU A 168 -5.49 -27.83 -0.29
CA LEU A 168 -5.93 -26.49 0.07
C LEU A 168 -5.94 -26.29 1.60
N PHE A 169 -6.39 -27.28 2.37
CA PHE A 169 -6.32 -27.24 3.84
C PHE A 169 -4.87 -27.15 4.33
N ALA A 170 -3.95 -27.89 3.71
CA ALA A 170 -2.53 -27.87 4.08
C ALA A 170 -1.86 -26.50 3.88
N THR A 171 -2.34 -25.68 2.93
CA THR A 171 -1.85 -24.31 2.73
C THR A 171 -2.35 -23.31 3.78
N GLY A 172 -3.40 -23.64 4.53
CA GLY A 172 -4.11 -22.70 5.40
C GLY A 172 -5.03 -21.71 4.65
N ALA A 173 -4.97 -21.67 3.31
CA ALA A 173 -5.79 -20.77 2.49
C ALA A 173 -7.28 -21.16 2.45
N PHE A 174 -7.65 -22.34 2.96
CA PHE A 174 -9.04 -22.81 2.97
C PHE A 174 -10.02 -21.82 3.65
N ILE A 175 -9.54 -20.99 4.59
CA ILE A 175 -10.36 -19.97 5.28
C ILE A 175 -10.99 -18.98 4.30
N TYR A 176 -10.31 -18.70 3.19
CA TYR A 176 -10.76 -17.80 2.12
C TYR A 176 -11.85 -18.40 1.23
N PHE A 177 -12.11 -19.71 1.39
CA PHE A 177 -13.09 -20.48 0.60
C PHE A 177 -14.09 -21.23 1.51
N SER A 178 -14.20 -20.79 2.76
CA SER A 178 -15.10 -21.36 3.74
C SER A 178 -16.56 -21.08 3.37
N ASP A 179 -17.46 -22.03 3.62
CA ASP A 179 -18.92 -21.83 3.45
C ASP A 179 -19.50 -20.74 4.37
N ASN A 180 -18.75 -20.36 5.41
CA ASN A 180 -19.10 -19.27 6.31
C ASN A 180 -18.78 -17.90 5.72
N LEU A 181 -17.85 -17.83 4.76
CA LEU A 181 -17.52 -16.61 4.05
C LEU A 181 -18.53 -16.43 2.92
N LYS A 182 -19.53 -15.56 3.14
CA LYS A 182 -20.56 -15.26 2.14
C LYS A 182 -20.34 -13.87 1.57
N LEU A 183 -19.59 -13.82 0.49
CA LEU A 183 -19.38 -12.60 -0.26
C LEU A 183 -20.57 -12.39 -1.21
N SER A 184 -20.96 -11.14 -1.43
CA SER A 184 -22.03 -10.81 -2.36
C SER A 184 -21.44 -10.06 -3.55
N PRO A 185 -21.80 -10.37 -4.81
CA PRO A 185 -21.55 -9.44 -5.90
C PRO A 185 -22.29 -8.12 -5.66
N GLY A 186 -21.78 -7.00 -6.19
CA GLY A 186 -22.43 -5.72 -6.03
C GLY A 186 -21.71 -4.54 -6.68
N GLU A 187 -22.21 -3.35 -6.37
CA GLU A 187 -21.60 -2.09 -6.77
C GLU A 187 -20.33 -1.82 -5.96
N LEU A 188 -19.32 -1.25 -6.62
CA LEU A 188 -18.05 -0.83 -6.03
C LEU A 188 -18.02 0.68 -5.85
N VAL A 189 -17.69 1.14 -4.64
CA VAL A 189 -17.46 2.54 -4.33
C VAL A 189 -15.99 2.86 -4.54
N TYR A 190 -15.70 3.65 -5.57
CA TYR A 190 -14.34 4.07 -5.89
C TYR A 190 -13.94 5.32 -5.09
N GLY A 191 -12.87 5.21 -4.31
CA GLY A 191 -12.40 6.28 -3.44
C GLY A 191 -11.68 5.74 -2.22
N ASP A 192 -11.75 6.47 -1.11
CA ASP A 192 -11.07 6.06 0.12
C ASP A 192 -11.66 4.78 0.71
N LEU A 193 -10.77 3.87 1.11
CA LEU A 193 -11.14 2.63 1.82
C LEU A 193 -11.73 2.95 3.21
N PRO A 194 -12.67 2.14 3.71
CA PRO A 194 -13.17 2.28 5.06
C PRO A 194 -12.06 1.92 6.06
N VAL A 195 -12.10 2.52 7.25
CA VAL A 195 -11.19 2.21 8.36
C VAL A 195 -11.93 1.33 9.36
N PHE A 196 -11.32 0.20 9.76
CA PHE A 196 -11.85 -0.64 10.83
C PHE A 196 -11.41 -0.09 12.18
N ASN A 197 -12.36 0.15 13.08
CA ASN A 197 -12.07 0.54 14.45
C ASN A 197 -12.02 -0.69 15.35
N CYS A 198 -10.85 -0.96 15.90
CA CYS A 198 -10.60 -2.13 16.73
C CYS A 198 -11.16 -2.08 18.13
N GLU A 199 -11.41 -0.89 18.65
CA GLU A 199 -12.02 -0.71 19.96
C GLU A 199 -13.53 -0.99 19.91
N THR A 200 -14.18 -0.60 18.80
CA THR A 200 -15.63 -0.77 18.63
C THR A 200 -15.99 -2.02 17.83
N GLY A 201 -15.07 -2.56 17.04
CA GLY A 201 -15.32 -3.65 16.09
C GLY A 201 -16.15 -3.22 14.88
N GLU A 202 -16.13 -1.93 14.53
CA GLU A 202 -16.99 -1.35 13.49
C GLU A 202 -16.18 -0.70 12.36
N TRP A 203 -16.69 -0.79 11.14
CA TRP A 203 -16.16 -0.06 9.99
C TRP A 203 -16.66 1.39 10.00
N SER A 204 -15.82 2.31 9.53
CA SER A 204 -16.23 3.72 9.33
C SER A 204 -17.36 3.90 8.33
N LYS A 205 -17.54 2.94 7.40
CA LYS A 205 -18.55 2.89 6.34
C LYS A 205 -18.78 1.43 5.95
N ASP A 206 -20.01 1.07 5.56
CA ASP A 206 -20.35 -0.26 5.06
C ASP A 206 -20.36 -0.31 3.53
N GLY A 207 -19.99 -1.45 2.96
CA GLY A 207 -20.08 -1.72 1.53
C GLY A 207 -18.83 -2.33 0.94
N LYS A 208 -18.63 -2.09 -0.36
CA LYS A 208 -17.48 -2.57 -1.12
C LYS A 208 -16.75 -1.37 -1.71
N PHE A 209 -15.47 -1.26 -1.40
CA PHE A 209 -14.67 -0.09 -1.73
C PHE A 209 -13.48 -0.48 -2.57
N VAL A 210 -13.05 0.41 -3.45
CA VAL A 210 -11.86 0.24 -4.28
C VAL A 210 -11.03 1.51 -4.22
N GLN A 211 -9.74 1.33 -3.97
CA GLN A 211 -8.76 2.42 -3.98
C GLN A 211 -7.52 2.00 -4.75
N GLY A 212 -6.83 2.96 -5.36
CA GLY A 212 -5.45 2.75 -5.81
C GLY A 212 -4.54 2.50 -4.61
N VAL A 213 -3.52 1.66 -4.76
CA VAL A 213 -2.54 1.43 -3.67
C VAL A 213 -1.32 2.36 -3.79
N ARG A 214 -0.63 2.62 -2.67
CA ARG A 214 0.77 3.12 -2.71
C ARG A 214 1.68 1.96 -3.10
N SER A 215 2.81 2.24 -3.76
CA SER A 215 3.91 1.27 -3.70
C SER A 215 4.29 1.07 -2.22
N PHE A 216 4.41 -0.18 -1.77
CA PHE A 216 4.79 -0.61 -0.40
C PHE A 216 3.71 -0.57 0.69
N SER A 217 2.42 -0.64 0.33
CA SER A 217 1.36 -0.31 1.29
C SER A 217 0.87 -1.43 2.24
N ARG A 218 1.21 -2.72 2.08
CA ARG A 218 0.73 -3.76 3.02
C ARG A 218 1.52 -5.06 2.98
N ILE A 219 1.87 -5.56 1.81
CA ILE A 219 2.59 -6.83 1.71
C ILE A 219 3.99 -6.68 2.32
N SER A 220 4.68 -5.55 2.07
CA SER A 220 5.93 -5.23 2.77
C SER A 220 5.75 -4.87 4.24
N GLN A 221 4.54 -4.50 4.70
CA GLN A 221 4.28 -4.40 6.14
C GLN A 221 4.26 -5.79 6.77
N TRP A 222 3.79 -6.81 6.05
CA TRP A 222 3.87 -8.22 6.48
C TRP A 222 5.32 -8.73 6.57
N GLU A 223 6.27 -8.11 5.86
CA GLU A 223 7.71 -8.37 6.04
C GLU A 223 8.15 -8.15 7.49
N TYR A 224 7.59 -7.15 8.19
CA TYR A 224 7.95 -6.89 9.58
C TYR A 224 7.43 -7.97 10.53
N SER A 225 6.23 -8.49 10.29
CA SER A 225 5.69 -9.65 11.00
C SER A 225 6.59 -10.88 10.83
N LEU A 226 7.23 -11.01 9.66
CA LEU A 226 8.11 -12.13 9.31
C LEU A 226 9.54 -12.00 9.85
N LEU A 227 10.07 -10.78 9.95
CA LEU A 227 11.41 -10.52 10.51
C LEU A 227 11.51 -10.90 12.00
N GLU A 228 10.38 -11.00 12.71
CA GLU A 228 10.35 -11.51 14.09
C GLU A 228 10.62 -13.03 14.18
N TYR A 229 10.50 -13.78 13.08
CA TYR A 229 10.57 -15.24 13.06
C TYR A 229 11.83 -15.83 12.42
N ASP A 230 12.76 -15.01 11.91
CA ASP A 230 14.06 -15.44 11.35
C ASP A 230 13.97 -16.50 10.20
N ASP A 231 12.77 -16.70 9.65
CA ASP A 231 12.43 -17.87 8.80
C ASP A 231 12.34 -17.55 7.29
N TRP A 232 12.58 -16.31 6.86
CA TRP A 232 12.49 -15.92 5.45
C TRP A 232 13.86 -15.52 4.87
N ASP A 233 14.19 -16.14 3.74
CA ASP A 233 15.38 -15.81 2.99
C ASP A 233 15.17 -14.56 2.11
N ASP A 234 16.27 -13.91 1.73
CA ASP A 234 16.25 -12.68 0.94
C ASP A 234 15.46 -12.84 -0.38
N ASP A 235 15.48 -14.01 -1.03
CA ASP A 235 14.76 -14.24 -2.30
C ASP A 235 13.25 -14.18 -2.10
N SER A 236 12.74 -14.79 -1.03
CA SER A 236 11.32 -14.77 -0.68
C SER A 236 10.82 -13.35 -0.39
N VAL A 237 11.64 -12.53 0.29
CA VAL A 237 11.36 -11.11 0.52
C VAL A 237 11.38 -10.31 -0.79
N GLN A 238 12.31 -10.59 -1.70
CA GLN A 238 12.34 -9.90 -3.01
C GLN A 238 11.14 -10.26 -3.88
N LYS A 239 10.73 -11.54 -3.91
CA LYS A 239 9.51 -11.98 -4.62
C LYS A 239 8.26 -11.28 -4.10
N LEU A 240 8.13 -11.21 -2.79
CA LEU A 240 7.04 -10.52 -2.11
C LEU A 240 6.96 -9.04 -2.52
N ARG A 241 8.11 -8.34 -2.45
CA ARG A 241 8.19 -6.93 -2.85
C ARG A 241 7.93 -6.72 -4.33
N LEU A 242 8.38 -7.65 -5.17
CA LEU A 242 8.12 -7.61 -6.61
C LEU A 242 6.63 -7.76 -6.87
N ALA A 243 5.95 -8.73 -6.26
CA ALA A 243 4.51 -8.91 -6.39
C ALA A 243 3.74 -7.67 -5.91
N GLU A 244 4.11 -7.12 -4.75
CA GLU A 244 3.49 -5.89 -4.22
C GLU A 244 3.66 -4.70 -5.16
N SER A 245 4.83 -4.56 -5.79
CA SER A 245 5.08 -3.47 -6.74
C SER A 245 4.17 -3.51 -7.98
N LYS A 246 3.50 -4.63 -8.23
CA LYS A 246 2.54 -4.81 -9.32
C LYS A 246 1.10 -4.52 -8.91
N VAL A 247 0.81 -4.45 -7.62
CA VAL A 247 -0.54 -4.15 -7.13
C VAL A 247 -0.89 -2.72 -7.54
N LEU A 248 -2.06 -2.56 -8.14
CA LEU A 248 -2.59 -1.27 -8.55
C LEU A 248 -3.84 -0.90 -7.76
N LEU A 249 -4.67 -1.89 -7.41
CA LEU A 249 -5.94 -1.68 -6.75
C LEU A 249 -6.06 -2.56 -5.52
N ARG A 250 -6.63 -1.99 -4.47
CA ARG A 250 -7.13 -2.72 -3.31
C ARG A 250 -8.64 -2.65 -3.29
N THR A 251 -9.25 -3.75 -2.89
CA THR A 251 -10.69 -3.84 -2.64
C THR A 251 -10.94 -4.27 -1.20
N ILE A 252 -11.93 -3.65 -0.55
CA ILE A 252 -12.42 -4.06 0.77
C ILE A 252 -13.91 -4.28 0.68
N ASP A 253 -14.37 -5.50 0.99
CA ASP A 253 -15.74 -5.81 1.37
C ASP A 253 -15.83 -5.82 2.90
N THR A 254 -16.63 -4.92 3.46
CA THR A 254 -16.75 -4.75 4.92
C THR A 254 -17.37 -5.96 5.61
N ASN A 255 -17.85 -6.96 4.86
CA ASN A 255 -18.20 -8.28 5.38
C ASN A 255 -16.97 -9.15 5.72
N GLY A 256 -15.75 -8.60 5.66
CA GLY A 256 -14.56 -9.22 6.20
C GLY A 256 -13.57 -9.75 5.16
N PHE A 257 -13.56 -9.21 3.94
CA PHE A 257 -12.70 -9.72 2.87
C PHE A 257 -12.04 -8.61 2.07
N GLU A 258 -10.77 -8.81 1.73
CA GLU A 258 -10.00 -7.90 0.91
C GLU A 258 -9.31 -8.64 -0.23
N ILE A 259 -9.19 -7.96 -1.37
CA ILE A 259 -8.46 -8.46 -2.53
C ILE A 259 -7.61 -7.35 -3.10
N ASP A 260 -6.32 -7.63 -3.24
CA ASP A 260 -5.38 -6.79 -3.97
C ASP A 260 -5.25 -7.30 -5.41
N PHE A 261 -5.30 -6.39 -6.37
CA PHE A 261 -5.24 -6.67 -7.80
C PHE A 261 -4.04 -5.99 -8.44
N ALA A 262 -3.34 -6.76 -9.28
CA ALA A 262 -2.30 -6.29 -10.18
C ALA A 262 -2.83 -6.20 -11.61
N PHE A 263 -2.26 -5.31 -12.43
CA PHE A 263 -2.54 -5.25 -13.87
C PHE A 263 -1.24 -5.34 -14.65
N GLU A 264 -1.13 -6.35 -15.50
CA GLU A 264 0.07 -6.59 -16.32
C GLU A 264 -0.33 -7.15 -17.68
N ASP A 265 0.37 -6.74 -18.73
CA ASP A 265 0.14 -7.19 -20.11
C ASP A 265 -1.33 -7.11 -20.56
N GLY A 266 -2.04 -6.06 -20.11
CA GLY A 266 -3.43 -5.83 -20.47
C GLY A 266 -4.44 -6.72 -19.71
N LYS A 267 -4.01 -7.40 -18.64
CA LYS A 267 -4.84 -8.33 -17.88
C LYS A 267 -4.75 -8.07 -16.38
N TRP A 268 -5.88 -8.21 -15.71
CA TRP A 268 -5.97 -8.19 -14.25
C TRP A 268 -5.61 -9.53 -13.63
N TYR A 269 -4.88 -9.46 -12.53
CA TYR A 269 -4.48 -10.60 -11.72
C TYR A 269 -4.80 -10.35 -10.24
N ILE A 270 -5.15 -11.42 -9.54
CA ILE A 270 -5.23 -11.44 -8.08
C ILE A 270 -3.80 -11.50 -7.56
N ALA A 271 -3.43 -10.53 -6.73
CA ALA A 271 -2.12 -10.44 -6.13
C ALA A 271 -2.12 -10.91 -4.67
N ALA A 272 -3.18 -10.60 -3.92
CA ALA A 272 -3.33 -11.10 -2.57
C ALA A 272 -4.79 -11.22 -2.10
N PHE A 273 -5.03 -12.11 -1.13
CA PHE A 273 -6.23 -12.14 -0.30
C PHE A 273 -5.91 -11.86 1.16
N ASP A 274 -6.80 -11.13 1.82
CA ASP A 274 -6.77 -10.89 3.26
C ASP A 274 -8.19 -10.90 3.86
N LEU A 275 -8.28 -11.22 5.15
CA LEU A 275 -9.51 -11.05 5.92
C LEU A 275 -9.51 -9.64 6.51
N ALA A 276 -10.55 -8.86 6.19
CA ALA A 276 -10.57 -7.42 6.44
C ALA A 276 -10.62 -7.00 7.93
N THR A 277 -10.79 -7.95 8.86
CA THR A 277 -11.13 -7.65 10.27
C THR A 277 -9.93 -7.71 11.23
N SER A 278 -8.69 -7.61 10.75
CA SER A 278 -7.51 -7.78 11.62
C SER A 278 -7.13 -6.52 12.39
N CYS A 279 -7.27 -6.56 13.71
CA CYS A 279 -6.93 -5.46 14.63
C CYS A 279 -5.50 -5.42 15.13
N ASN A 280 -4.64 -6.18 14.47
CA ASN A 280 -3.24 -6.36 14.83
C ASN A 280 -2.30 -5.91 13.68
N GLN A 281 -2.77 -4.99 12.83
CA GLN A 281 -1.95 -4.34 11.79
C GLN A 281 -1.07 -3.25 12.40
#